data_AF-A0A1V5QL92-F1
#
_entry.id   AF-A0A1V5QL92-F1
#
_cell.length_a   1.000
_cell.length_b   1.000
_cell.length_c   1.000
_cell.angle_alpha   90.00
_cell.angle_beta   90.00
_cell.angle_gamma   90.00
#
_symmetry.space_group_name_H-M   'P 1'
#
loop_
_entity.id
_entity.type
_entity.pdbx_description
1 polymer ?
#
loop_
_entity_poly.entity_id
_entity_poly.type
_entity_poly.pdbx_seq_one_letter_code
_entity_poly.pdbx_strand_id
1 'polypeptide(L)'
;MGVNVKVTSESKVSRVEVLVRIVYAIVIYIVSIFVFIAVYILWIINFLTCLILAKRIATGFVGNVVEWYTKVMAYFLFVTDERPPFFPELK
;
A
#
# COMPACT_ATOMS: atom_id res chain seq x y z
N MET A 1 -14.04 -5.01 6.28
CA MET A 1 -13.54 -3.63 6.06
C MET A 1 -13.48 -3.44 4.56
N GLY A 2 -14.51 -2.81 3.98
CA GLY A 2 -14.59 -2.62 2.53
C GLY A 2 -13.74 -1.43 2.13
N VAL A 3 -12.72 -1.65 1.32
CA VAL A 3 -11.89 -0.56 0.80
C VAL A 3 -12.75 0.23 -0.20
N ASN A 4 -13.24 1.40 0.22
CA ASN A 4 -14.03 2.29 -0.63
C ASN A 4 -13.06 3.07 -1.54
N VAL A 5 -12.70 2.47 -2.67
CA VAL A 5 -11.94 3.17 -3.72
C VAL A 5 -12.97 3.85 -4.62
N LYS A 6 -13.02 5.19 -4.61
CA LYS A 6 -13.78 5.94 -5.61
C LYS A 6 -13.06 5.81 -6.95
N VAL A 7 -13.61 5.01 -7.84
CA VAL A 7 -13.13 4.88 -9.23
C VAL A 7 -13.66 6.08 -10.02
N THR A 8 -12.99 7.23 -9.89
CA THR A 8 -13.17 8.34 -10.83
C THR A 8 -12.31 8.04 -12.05
N SER A 9 -12.90 7.44 -13.08
CA SER A 9 -12.23 7.26 -14.37
C SER A 9 -12.71 8.34 -15.34
N GLU A 10 -11.95 9.43 -15.45
CA GLU A 10 -12.13 10.35 -16.57
C GLU A 10 -11.58 9.69 -17.84
N SER A 11 -12.44 9.47 -18.83
CA SER A 11 -12.08 8.76 -20.09
C SER A 11 -11.03 9.47 -20.96
N LYS A 12 -10.53 10.66 -20.56
CA LYS A 12 -9.50 11.43 -21.26
C LYS A 12 -8.22 11.48 -20.45
N VAL A 13 -7.30 10.56 -20.74
CA VAL A 13 -5.96 10.55 -20.15
C VAL A 13 -5.00 11.39 -21.00
N SER A 14 -4.35 12.38 -20.40
CA SER A 14 -3.29 13.16 -21.05
C SER A 14 -1.97 12.39 -21.06
N ARG A 15 -1.23 12.41 -22.18
CA ARG A 15 0.08 11.73 -22.30
C ARG A 15 1.10 12.21 -21.26
N VAL A 16 1.01 13.47 -20.86
CA VAL A 16 1.86 14.08 -19.82
C VAL A 16 1.54 13.49 -18.44
N GLU A 17 0.28 13.18 -18.17
CA GLU A 17 -0.14 12.59 -16.90
C GLU A 17 0.40 11.18 -16.73
N VAL A 18 0.44 10.39 -17.82
CA VAL A 18 1.07 9.06 -17.82
C VAL A 18 2.56 9.15 -17.51
N LEU A 19 3.26 10.15 -18.05
CA LEU A 19 4.70 10.37 -17.76
C LEU A 19 4.93 10.71 -16.29
N VAL A 20 4.14 11.64 -15.74
CA VAL A 20 4.22 12.01 -14.31
C VAL A 20 3.89 10.81 -13.43
N ARG A 21 2.91 9.98 -13.84
CA ARG A 21 2.55 8.75 -13.13
C ARG A 21 3.69 7.75 -13.09
N ILE A 22 4.44 7.56 -14.18
CA ILE A 22 5.61 6.66 -14.19
C ILE A 22 6.67 7.13 -13.20
N VAL A 23 6.97 8.44 -13.17
CA VAL A 23 7.94 9.00 -12.21
C VAL A 23 7.45 8.77 -10.77
N TYR A 24 6.18 9.06 -10.50
CA TYR A 24 5.58 8.84 -9.18
C TYR A 24 5.60 7.36 -8.77
N ALA A 25 5.28 6.47 -9.72
CA ALA A 25 5.29 5.03 -9.53
C ALA A 25 6.70 4.52 -9.15
N ILE A 26 7.76 5.04 -9.76
CA ILE A 26 9.14 4.68 -9.40
C ILE A 26 9.44 5.09 -7.95
N VAL A 27 9.07 6.31 -7.55
CA VAL A 27 9.30 6.79 -6.19
C VAL A 27 8.55 5.94 -5.18
N ILE A 28 7.26 5.66 -5.43
CA ILE A 28 6.46 4.87 -4.49
C ILE A 28 6.90 3.40 -4.44
N TYR A 29 7.43 2.86 -5.55
CA TYR A 29 8.02 1.52 -5.57
C TYR A 29 9.21 1.44 -4.62
N ILE A 30 10.10 2.44 -4.64
CA ILE A 30 11.25 2.51 -3.72
C ILE A 30 10.78 2.56 -2.27
N VAL A 31 9.76 3.38 -1.95
CA VAL A 31 9.20 3.45 -0.58
C VAL A 31 8.56 2.12 -0.17
N SER A 32 7.90 1.44 -1.12
CA SER A 32 7.26 0.14 -0.88
C SER A 32 8.27 -0.90 -0.41
N ILE A 33 9.50 -0.89 -0.94
CA ILE A 33 10.57 -1.82 -0.51
C ILE A 33 10.84 -1.69 0.99
N PHE A 34 10.99 -0.45 1.50
CA PHE A 34 11.24 -0.23 2.92
C PHE A 34 10.07 -0.65 3.81
N VAL A 35 8.83 -0.36 3.37
CA VAL A 35 7.62 -0.77 4.07
C VAL A 35 7.49 -2.29 4.13
N PHE A 36 7.81 -2.99 3.03
CA PHE A 36 7.79 -4.45 2.98
C PHE A 36 8.82 -5.09 3.91
N ILE A 37 10.02 -4.51 4.03
CA ILE A 37 11.03 -4.97 4.99
C ILE A 37 10.47 -4.90 6.42
N ALA A 38 9.83 -3.77 6.79
CA ALA A 38 9.21 -3.62 8.12
C ALA A 38 8.08 -4.63 8.36
N VAL A 39 7.20 -4.84 7.37
CA VAL A 39 6.13 -5.85 7.45
C VAL A 39 6.69 -7.26 7.59
N TYR A 40 7.77 -7.58 6.86
CA TYR A 40 8.38 -8.91 6.92
C TYR A 40 8.92 -9.21 8.32
N ILE A 41 9.58 -8.23 8.96
CA ILE A 41 10.04 -8.35 10.35
C ILE A 41 8.85 -8.55 11.30
N LEU A 42 7.80 -7.74 11.16
CA LEU A 42 6.61 -7.87 12.00
C LEU A 42 5.86 -9.20 11.79
N TRP A 43 5.88 -9.73 10.57
CA TRP A 43 5.32 -11.04 10.26
C TRP A 43 6.07 -12.15 11.01
N ILE A 44 7.41 -12.12 11.02
CA ILE A 44 8.22 -13.06 11.80
C ILE A 44 7.90 -12.96 13.29
N ILE A 45 7.86 -11.74 13.85
CA ILE A 45 7.55 -11.52 15.27
C ILE A 45 6.14 -12.05 15.58
N ASN A 46 5.17 -11.80 14.69
CA ASN A 46 3.81 -12.29 14.87
C ASN A 46 3.72 -13.81 14.80
N PHE A 47 4.45 -14.43 13.89
CA PHE A 47 4.52 -15.87 13.79
C PHE A 47 5.04 -16.49 15.10
N LEU A 48 6.14 -15.96 15.63
CA LEU A 48 6.70 -16.42 16.92
C LEU A 48 5.73 -16.18 18.08
N THR A 49 5.07 -15.01 18.13
CA THR A 49 4.11 -14.70 19.19
C THR A 49 2.88 -15.60 19.12
N CYS A 50 2.40 -15.92 17.92
CA CYS A 50 1.29 -16.87 17.75
C CYS A 50 1.69 -18.28 18.21
N LEU A 51 2.92 -18.70 17.91
CA LEU A 51 3.40 -20.04 18.24
C LEU A 51 3.64 -20.22 19.74
N ILE A 52 4.23 -19.23 20.42
CA ILE A 52 4.65 -19.34 21.82
C ILE A 52 3.57 -18.83 22.77
N LEU A 53 2.97 -17.66 22.48
CA LEU A 53 2.05 -16.96 23.39
C LEU A 53 0.57 -17.14 23.02
N ALA A 54 0.26 -17.78 21.88
CA ALA A 54 -1.09 -17.83 21.30
C ALA A 54 -1.75 -16.45 21.16
N LYS A 55 -0.94 -15.40 20.94
CA LYS A 55 -1.39 -14.01 20.80
C LYS A 55 -0.96 -13.44 19.45
N ARG A 56 -1.83 -12.60 18.87
CA ARG A 56 -1.53 -11.80 17.67
C ARG A 56 -1.19 -10.38 18.10
N ILE A 57 -0.05 -9.87 17.64
CA ILE A 57 0.41 -8.51 17.89
C ILE A 57 0.43 -7.76 16.55
N ALA A 58 0.56 -6.44 16.53
CA ALA A 58 0.77 -5.65 15.31
C ALA A 58 -0.27 -5.83 14.17
N THR A 59 -1.44 -6.40 14.46
CA THR A 59 -2.49 -6.65 13.45
C THR A 59 -3.02 -5.34 12.86
N GLY A 60 -3.10 -4.28 13.68
CA GLY A 60 -3.47 -2.93 13.23
C GLY A 60 -2.46 -2.35 12.25
N PHE A 61 -1.16 -2.39 12.59
CA PHE A 61 -0.11 -1.89 11.70
C PHE A 61 -0.07 -2.65 10.37
N VAL A 62 -0.10 -3.99 10.42
CA VAL A 62 -0.10 -4.82 9.20
C VAL A 62 -1.37 -4.54 8.37
N GLY A 63 -2.52 -4.37 9.01
CA GLY A 63 -3.77 -3.99 8.34
C GLY A 63 -3.68 -2.66 7.59
N ASN A 64 -3.13 -1.63 8.24
CA ASN A 64 -2.93 -0.30 7.63
C ASN A 64 -1.98 -0.38 6.42
N VAL A 65 -0.92 -1.19 6.51
CA VAL A 65 0.00 -1.41 5.38
C VAL A 65 -0.67 -2.13 4.23
N VAL A 66 -1.52 -3.14 4.48
CA VAL A 66 -2.27 -3.85 3.43
C VAL A 66 -3.26 -2.92 2.73
N GLU A 67 -3.94 -2.05 3.47
CA GLU A 67 -4.84 -1.04 2.88
C GLU A 67 -4.06 -0.08 1.98
N TRP A 68 -2.93 0.43 2.49
CA TRP A 68 -2.03 1.29 1.72
C TRP A 68 -1.51 0.61 0.45
N TYR A 69 -1.04 -0.64 0.56
CA TYR A 69 -0.52 -1.41 -0.57
C TYR A 69 -1.61 -1.64 -1.64
N THR A 70 -2.86 -1.83 -1.23
CA THR A 70 -3.99 -1.96 -2.15
C THR A 70 -4.20 -0.67 -2.96
N LYS A 71 -4.07 0.50 -2.34
CA LYS A 71 -4.14 1.80 -3.05
C LYS A 71 -2.98 1.97 -4.02
N VAL A 72 -1.77 1.57 -3.61
CA VAL A 72 -0.58 1.57 -4.49
C VAL A 72 -0.79 0.66 -5.70
N MET A 73 -1.26 -0.57 -5.50
CA MET A 73 -1.56 -1.50 -6.59
C MET A 73 -2.64 -0.99 -7.52
N ALA A 74 -3.72 -0.38 -7.00
CA ALA A 74 -4.76 0.23 -7.82
C ALA A 74 -4.20 1.35 -8.71
N TYR A 75 -3.25 2.15 -8.21
CA TYR A 75 -2.57 3.19 -8.98
C TYR A 75 -1.66 2.61 -10.07
N PHE A 76 -0.88 1.57 -9.74
CA PHE A 76 -0.01 0.86 -10.70
C PHE A 76 -0.77 0.17 -11.82
N LEU A 77 -1.94 -0.40 -11.50
CA LEU A 77 -2.80 -1.09 -12.47
C LEU A 77 -3.70 -0.14 -13.26
N PHE A 78 -3.52 1.18 -13.14
CA PHE A 78 -4.33 2.20 -13.81
C PHE A 78 -5.84 2.09 -13.49
N VAL A 79 -6.18 1.57 -12.31
CA VAL A 79 -7.57 1.45 -11.84
C VAL A 79 -8.08 2.79 -11.30
N THR A 80 -7.16 3.63 -10.79
CA THR A 80 -7.47 4.96 -10.27
C THR A 80 -6.43 5.98 -10.71
N ASP A 81 -6.87 7.23 -10.87
CA ASP A 81 -5.99 8.39 -11.10
C ASP A 81 -5.57 9.08 -9.79
N GLU A 82 -6.22 8.74 -8.68
CA GLU A 82 -5.86 9.26 -7.36
C GLU A 82 -4.48 8.76 -6.93
N ARG A 83 -3.59 9.71 -6.61
CA ARG A 83 -2.23 9.39 -6.15
C ARG A 83 -2.28 8.84 -4.72
N PRO A 84 -1.79 7.62 -4.48
CA PRO A 84 -1.72 7.06 -3.13
C PRO A 84 -0.74 7.87 -2.26
N PRO A 85 -0.89 7.91 -0.93
CA PRO A 85 0.09 8.56 -0.06
C PRO A 85 1.42 7.80 -0.09
N PHE A 86 2.55 8.48 0.14
CA PHE A 86 3.87 7.84 0.13
C PHE A 86 4.05 6.83 1.26
N PHE A 87 3.41 7.04 2.41
CA PHE A 87 3.52 6.19 3.57
C PHE A 87 2.15 5.64 3.99
N PRO A 88 2.11 4.43 4.59
CA PRO A 88 0.90 3.93 5.22
C PRO A 88 0.46 4.86 6.35
N GLU A 89 -0.83 5.19 6.39
CA GLU A 89 -1.39 5.98 7.48
C GLU A 89 -1.33 5.16 8.77
N LEU A 90 -0.53 5.61 9.72
CA LEU A 90 -0.48 5.03 11.06
C LEU A 90 -1.68 5.56 11.85
N LYS A 91 -2.80 4.84 11.78
CA LYS A 91 -3.96 5.02 12.66
C LYS A 91 -3.85 4.12 13.88
#